data_AF-D6ZBH5-F1
#
_entry.id   AF-D6ZBH5-F1
#
_cell.length_a   1.000
_cell.length_b   1.000
_cell.length_c   1.000
_cell.angle_alpha   90.00
_cell.angle_beta   90.00
_cell.angle_gamma   90.00
#
_symmetry.space_group_name_H-M   'P 1'
#
loop_
_entity.id
_entity.type
_entity.pdbx_description
1 polymer ?
#
loop_
_entity_poly.entity_id
_entity_poly.type
_entity_poly.pdbx_seq_one_letter_code
_entity_poly.pdbx_strand_id
1 'polypeptide(L)'
;MTNPNFFPEPLRQIVAYWDYWEQVAAAARSARVEAIAQTGRAVPAATMPTGPRMSPTGEFGLFTPQIVYILAQTPNGYRIDVQDRGDRSPWAEISDFYDVEKFFIWRIGDMVRREYGLRPLSAVFYEVGWQVGIRAEAVDPDNSRLVRLYLEDDPQPRALLGLAAAIPFSHVLQLGLDELHQHLHARIPPQAFSEAAADAGAVPAS
;
A
#
# COMPACT_ATOMS: atom_id res chain seq x y z
N MET A 1 -2.30 -8.62 -17.09
CA MET A 1 -3.35 -7.73 -16.57
C MET A 1 -4.43 -8.57 -15.94
N THR A 2 -4.85 -8.16 -14.77
CA THR A 2 -5.92 -8.80 -14.00
C THR A 2 -7.25 -8.34 -14.57
N ASN A 3 -8.25 -9.23 -14.69
CA ASN A 3 -9.59 -8.80 -15.12
C ASN A 3 -10.33 -8.18 -13.92
N PRO A 4 -10.61 -6.86 -13.91
CA PRO A 4 -11.21 -6.17 -12.77
C PRO A 4 -12.64 -6.59 -12.50
N ASN A 5 -13.34 -7.20 -13.46
CA ASN A 5 -14.73 -7.65 -13.30
C ASN A 5 -14.87 -8.85 -12.37
N PHE A 6 -13.78 -9.53 -12.01
CA PHE A 6 -13.78 -10.56 -10.95
C PHE A 6 -13.77 -9.97 -9.54
N PHE A 7 -13.63 -8.65 -9.42
CA PHE A 7 -13.59 -7.95 -8.14
C PHE A 7 -14.86 -7.09 -7.95
N PRO A 8 -15.39 -7.04 -6.71
CA PRO A 8 -16.39 -6.05 -6.31
C PRO A 8 -15.95 -4.64 -6.69
N GLU A 9 -16.93 -3.81 -7.07
CA GLU A 9 -16.67 -2.47 -7.62
C GLU A 9 -15.74 -1.59 -6.77
N PRO A 10 -15.87 -1.52 -5.42
CA PRO A 10 -14.96 -0.74 -4.59
C PRO A 10 -13.49 -1.17 -4.69
N LEU A 11 -13.23 -2.45 -4.98
CA LEU A 11 -11.86 -2.99 -5.02
C LEU A 11 -11.19 -2.83 -6.39
N ARG A 12 -11.95 -2.46 -7.42
CA ARG A 12 -11.43 -2.41 -8.80
C ARG A 12 -10.33 -1.38 -8.97
N GLN A 13 -10.44 -0.25 -8.28
CA GLN A 13 -9.44 0.80 -8.32
C GLN A 13 -8.12 0.33 -7.68
N ILE A 14 -8.17 -0.35 -6.53
CA ILE A 14 -6.98 -1.00 -5.93
C ILE A 14 -6.33 -2.00 -6.90
N VAL A 15 -7.14 -2.80 -7.59
CA VAL A 15 -6.65 -3.77 -8.60
C VAL A 15 -6.02 -3.07 -9.80
N ALA A 16 -6.62 -1.98 -10.29
CA ALA A 16 -6.08 -1.20 -11.39
C ALA A 16 -4.74 -0.56 -11.02
N TYR A 17 -4.63 0.00 -9.81
CA TYR A 17 -3.36 0.50 -9.26
C TYR A 17 -2.33 -0.61 -9.14
N TRP A 18 -2.72 -1.82 -8.73
CA TRP A 18 -1.80 -2.95 -8.70
C TRP A 18 -1.26 -3.30 -10.09
N ASP A 19 -2.13 -3.45 -11.09
CA ASP A 19 -1.74 -3.77 -12.47
C ASP A 19 -0.84 -2.67 -13.07
N TYR A 20 -1.11 -1.40 -12.75
CA TYR A 20 -0.26 -0.26 -13.13
C TYR A 20 1.14 -0.40 -12.52
N TRP A 21 1.21 -0.54 -11.20
CA TRP A 21 2.46 -0.55 -10.46
C TRP A 21 3.31 -1.80 -10.70
N GLU A 22 2.68 -2.94 -11.02
CA GLU A 22 3.38 -4.15 -11.41
C GLU A 22 4.08 -4.02 -12.76
N GLN A 23 3.51 -3.26 -13.72
CA GLN A 23 4.20 -2.94 -14.98
C GLN A 23 5.43 -2.06 -14.72
N VAL A 24 5.28 -1.03 -13.89
CA VAL A 24 6.39 -0.15 -13.49
C VAL A 24 7.48 -0.94 -12.77
N ALA A 25 7.13 -1.88 -11.89
CA ALA A 25 8.09 -2.76 -11.23
C ALA A 25 8.74 -3.78 -12.17
N ALA A 26 8.00 -4.28 -13.17
CA ALA A 26 8.54 -5.21 -14.16
C ALA A 26 9.71 -4.58 -14.94
N ALA A 27 9.62 -3.28 -15.28
CA ALA A 27 10.70 -2.56 -15.92
C ALA A 27 11.98 -2.55 -15.07
N ALA A 28 11.87 -2.28 -13.76
CA ALA A 28 13.00 -2.33 -12.83
C ALA A 28 13.62 -3.74 -12.75
N ARG A 29 12.78 -4.77 -12.69
CA ARG A 29 13.23 -6.17 -12.60
C ARG A 29 13.97 -6.58 -13.87
N SER A 30 13.45 -6.25 -15.05
CA SER A 30 14.12 -6.54 -16.33
C SER A 30 15.48 -5.87 -16.42
N ALA A 31 15.58 -4.57 -16.11
CA ALA A 31 16.85 -3.85 -16.10
C ALA A 31 17.87 -4.45 -15.12
N ARG A 32 17.41 -4.92 -13.95
CA ARG A 32 18.26 -5.60 -12.96
C ARG A 32 18.75 -6.95 -13.47
N VAL A 33 17.87 -7.75 -14.07
CA VAL A 33 18.23 -9.06 -14.66
C VAL A 33 19.29 -8.87 -15.73
N GLU A 34 19.13 -7.91 -16.62
CA GLU A 34 20.10 -7.58 -17.68
C GLU A 34 21.45 -7.17 -17.10
N ALA A 35 21.47 -6.30 -16.10
CA ALA A 35 22.69 -5.88 -15.42
C ALA A 35 23.39 -7.05 -14.69
N ILE A 36 22.62 -7.95 -14.06
CA ILE A 36 23.17 -9.10 -13.34
C ILE A 36 23.68 -10.18 -14.30
N ALA A 37 23.03 -10.39 -15.45
CA ALA A 37 23.46 -11.33 -16.48
C ALA A 37 24.89 -11.05 -16.96
N GLN A 38 25.32 -9.78 -16.96
CA GLN A 38 26.68 -9.36 -17.29
C GLN A 38 27.72 -9.71 -16.19
N THR A 39 27.27 -10.01 -14.97
CA THR A 39 28.13 -10.28 -13.81
C THR A 39 28.19 -11.75 -13.40
N GLY A 40 27.33 -12.61 -13.97
CA GLY A 40 27.23 -14.04 -13.63
C GLY A 40 26.69 -14.33 -12.21
N ARG A 41 26.14 -13.32 -11.51
CA ARG A 41 25.54 -13.49 -10.18
C ARG A 41 24.10 -14.00 -10.28
N ALA A 42 23.59 -14.56 -9.19
CA ALA A 42 22.18 -14.92 -9.08
C ALA A 42 21.30 -13.66 -9.00
N VAL A 43 20.18 -13.68 -9.73
CA VAL A 43 19.17 -12.62 -9.66
C VAL A 43 18.38 -12.76 -8.34
N PRO A 44 18.27 -11.71 -7.52
CA PRO A 44 17.41 -11.72 -6.34
C PRO A 44 15.95 -12.01 -6.70
N ALA A 45 15.23 -12.68 -5.80
CA ALA A 45 13.79 -12.89 -5.95
C ALA A 45 13.06 -11.54 -6.08
N ALA A 46 11.97 -11.53 -6.85
CA ALA A 46 11.08 -10.37 -6.94
C ALA A 46 10.52 -10.05 -5.56
N THR A 47 10.37 -8.75 -5.27
CA THR A 47 9.79 -8.26 -4.00
C THR A 47 8.31 -7.91 -4.14
N MET A 48 7.84 -7.73 -5.37
CA MET A 48 6.44 -7.47 -5.65
C MET A 48 5.52 -8.68 -5.42
N PRO A 49 4.26 -8.42 -5.05
CA PRO A 49 3.25 -9.44 -4.85
C PRO A 49 2.80 -10.16 -6.12
N THR A 50 2.34 -11.40 -5.94
CA THR A 50 1.76 -12.29 -6.97
C THR A 50 0.37 -11.85 -7.46
N GLY A 51 -0.08 -10.66 -7.05
CA GLY A 51 -1.35 -10.05 -7.44
C GLY A 51 -2.46 -10.08 -6.39
N PRO A 52 -3.46 -9.20 -6.53
CA PRO A 52 -4.66 -9.21 -5.72
C PRO A 52 -5.49 -10.46 -6.01
N ARG A 53 -6.13 -11.04 -4.98
CA ARG A 53 -7.06 -12.17 -5.14
C ARG A 53 -8.23 -12.05 -4.17
N MET A 54 -9.34 -12.67 -4.54
CA MET A 54 -10.45 -12.93 -3.61
C MET A 54 -10.30 -14.33 -3.01
N SER A 55 -10.48 -14.45 -1.70
CA SER A 55 -10.64 -15.76 -1.06
C SER A 55 -12.03 -16.34 -1.40
N PRO A 56 -12.23 -17.67 -1.24
CA PRO A 56 -13.55 -18.28 -1.36
C PRO A 56 -14.59 -17.70 -0.38
N THR A 57 -14.14 -17.09 0.71
CA THR A 57 -14.98 -16.46 1.74
C THR A 57 -15.24 -14.98 1.47
N GLY A 58 -14.76 -14.44 0.35
CA GLY A 58 -14.99 -13.04 -0.05
C GLY A 58 -14.00 -12.03 0.52
N GLU A 59 -12.90 -12.48 1.13
CA GLU A 59 -11.84 -11.58 1.60
C GLU A 59 -10.94 -11.17 0.44
N PHE A 60 -10.54 -9.89 0.39
CA PHE A 60 -9.59 -9.41 -0.60
C PHE A 60 -8.17 -9.54 -0.04
N GLY A 61 -7.26 -10.16 -0.79
CA GLY A 61 -5.87 -10.35 -0.39
C GLY A 61 -4.90 -9.72 -1.37
N LEU A 62 -3.90 -9.00 -0.88
CA LEU A 62 -2.70 -8.58 -1.61
C LEU A 62 -1.52 -9.48 -1.19
N PHE A 63 -1.07 -10.36 -2.08
CA PHE A 63 -0.18 -11.48 -1.76
C PHE A 63 1.28 -11.18 -2.09
N THR A 64 2.11 -10.81 -1.11
CA THR A 64 3.57 -10.69 -1.31
C THR A 64 4.27 -12.04 -1.07
N PRO A 65 5.53 -12.23 -1.52
CA PRO A 65 6.25 -13.47 -1.26
C PRO A 65 6.48 -13.76 0.23
N GLN A 66 6.38 -12.76 1.11
CA GLN A 66 6.62 -12.89 2.55
C GLN A 66 5.35 -12.66 3.40
N ILE A 67 4.52 -11.70 2.98
CA ILE A 67 3.37 -11.19 3.74
C ILE A 67 2.12 -11.12 2.86
N VAL A 68 0.97 -11.54 3.36
CA VAL A 68 -0.33 -11.28 2.73
C VAL A 68 -1.08 -10.22 3.54
N TYR A 69 -1.53 -9.15 2.89
CA TYR A 69 -2.49 -8.21 3.47
C TYR A 69 -3.89 -8.66 3.12
N ILE A 70 -4.74 -8.92 4.11
CA ILE A 70 -6.09 -9.44 3.93
C ILE A 70 -7.08 -8.41 4.45
N LEU A 71 -7.94 -7.91 3.56
CA LEU A 71 -9.04 -7.00 3.86
C LEU A 71 -10.32 -7.79 4.15
N ALA A 72 -10.89 -7.53 5.32
CA ALA A 72 -12.20 -8.02 5.72
C ALA A 72 -13.11 -6.86 6.12
N GLN A 73 -14.38 -6.92 5.71
CA GLN A 73 -15.40 -5.98 6.19
C GLN A 73 -15.85 -6.38 7.60
N THR A 74 -16.08 -5.39 8.45
CA THR A 74 -16.57 -5.54 9.82
C THR A 74 -17.82 -4.68 10.03
N PRO A 75 -18.56 -4.84 11.13
CA PRO A 75 -19.70 -3.97 11.44
C PRO A 75 -19.34 -2.48 11.58
N ASN A 76 -18.06 -2.16 11.87
CA ASN A 76 -17.59 -0.81 12.20
C ASN A 76 -16.61 -0.24 11.16
N GLY A 77 -16.55 -0.84 9.97
CA GLY A 77 -15.60 -0.45 8.91
C GLY A 77 -14.85 -1.66 8.39
N TYR A 78 -13.53 -1.58 8.34
CA TYR A 78 -12.67 -2.55 7.66
C TYR A 78 -11.52 -2.98 8.56
N ARG A 79 -11.20 -4.27 8.56
CA ARG A 79 -10.02 -4.82 9.23
C ARG A 79 -9.02 -5.28 8.19
N ILE A 80 -7.77 -4.95 8.43
CA ILE A 80 -6.62 -5.41 7.66
C ILE A 80 -5.84 -6.36 8.55
N ASP A 81 -5.77 -7.61 8.12
CA ASP A 81 -4.93 -8.62 8.73
C ASP A 81 -3.64 -8.78 7.92
N VAL A 82 -2.56 -9.12 8.61
CA VAL A 82 -1.30 -9.53 8.01
C VAL A 82 -1.11 -11.01 8.28
N GLN A 83 -0.84 -11.77 7.22
CA GLN A 83 -0.40 -13.15 7.32
C GLN A 83 1.08 -13.26 6.95
N ASP A 84 1.92 -13.69 7.89
CA ASP A 84 3.34 -13.96 7.69
C ASP A 84 3.61 -15.42 8.08
N ARG A 85 4.24 -16.20 7.18
CA ARG A 85 4.57 -17.63 7.37
C ARG A 85 3.42 -18.51 7.90
N GLY A 86 2.19 -18.17 7.55
CA GLY A 86 0.99 -18.91 7.95
C GLY A 86 0.25 -18.30 9.15
N ASP A 87 0.92 -17.47 9.96
CA ASP A 87 0.33 -16.81 11.11
C ASP A 87 -0.39 -15.53 10.70
N ARG A 88 -1.71 -15.52 10.86
CA ARG A 88 -2.58 -14.37 10.59
C ARG A 88 -2.79 -13.57 11.87
N SER A 89 -2.56 -12.26 11.80
CA SER A 89 -2.75 -11.35 12.93
C SER A 89 -3.40 -10.04 12.49
N PRO A 90 -4.22 -9.39 13.34
CA PRO A 90 -4.74 -8.06 13.06
C PRO A 90 -3.61 -7.05 12.93
N TRP A 91 -3.68 -6.21 11.90
CA TRP A 91 -2.69 -5.17 11.65
C TRP A 91 -3.27 -3.76 11.81
N ALA A 92 -4.46 -3.52 11.25
CA ALA A 92 -5.20 -2.26 11.43
C ALA A 92 -6.71 -2.45 11.33
N GLU A 93 -7.44 -1.51 11.91
CA GLU A 93 -8.85 -1.25 11.62
C GLU A 93 -8.97 0.16 11.03
N ILE A 94 -9.77 0.32 9.97
CA ILE A 94 -9.97 1.57 9.26
C ILE A 94 -11.47 1.76 9.06
N SER A 95 -12.01 2.93 9.42
CA SER A 95 -13.46 3.14 9.43
C SER A 95 -14.04 3.45 8.05
N ASP A 96 -13.25 4.03 7.14
CA ASP A 96 -13.69 4.44 5.80
C ASP A 96 -12.94 3.71 4.67
N PHE A 97 -13.65 3.39 3.59
CA PHE A 97 -13.07 2.63 2.48
C PHE A 97 -12.05 3.43 1.68
N TYR A 98 -12.20 4.75 1.56
CA TYR A 98 -11.24 5.61 0.86
C TYR A 98 -9.86 5.55 1.54
N ASP A 99 -9.82 5.47 2.87
CA ASP A 99 -8.57 5.34 3.61
C ASP A 99 -7.98 3.92 3.49
N VAL A 100 -8.82 2.89 3.35
CA VAL A 100 -8.39 1.52 3.01
C VAL A 100 -7.73 1.49 1.63
N GLU A 101 -8.32 2.18 0.66
CA GLU A 101 -7.77 2.28 -0.68
C GLU A 101 -6.40 2.97 -0.68
N LYS A 102 -6.29 4.12 -0.02
CA LYS A 102 -4.98 4.80 0.19
C LYS A 102 -3.97 3.87 0.83
N PHE A 103 -4.36 3.12 1.85
CA PHE A 103 -3.49 2.14 2.49
C PHE A 103 -2.93 1.14 1.46
N PHE A 104 -3.79 0.48 0.68
CA PHE A 104 -3.33 -0.53 -0.28
C PHE A 104 -2.45 0.07 -1.37
N ILE A 105 -2.81 1.23 -1.92
CA ILE A 105 -2.01 1.94 -2.93
C ILE A 105 -0.64 2.31 -2.37
N TRP A 106 -0.59 2.84 -1.15
CA TRP A 106 0.66 3.14 -0.45
C TRP A 106 1.52 1.90 -0.26
N ARG A 107 0.95 0.76 0.19
CA ARG A 107 1.70 -0.49 0.35
C ARG A 107 2.25 -0.99 -0.98
N ILE A 108 1.44 -0.97 -2.04
CA ILE A 108 1.85 -1.36 -3.40
C ILE A 108 3.03 -0.51 -3.85
N GLY A 109 2.91 0.82 -3.77
CA GLY A 109 3.96 1.72 -4.19
C GLY A 109 5.24 1.61 -3.34
N ASP A 110 5.13 1.36 -2.03
CA ASP A 110 6.28 1.07 -1.15
C ASP A 110 7.10 -0.14 -1.65
N MET A 111 6.43 -1.15 -2.21
CA MET A 111 7.07 -2.33 -2.79
C MET A 111 7.74 -1.99 -4.13
N VAL A 112 7.07 -1.24 -5.01
CA VAL A 112 7.68 -0.79 -6.27
C VAL A 112 8.93 0.05 -6.01
N ARG A 113 8.88 0.98 -5.06
CA ARG A 113 10.02 1.84 -4.71
C ARG A 113 11.26 1.00 -4.36
N ARG A 114 11.08 -0.12 -3.66
CA ARG A 114 12.18 -1.05 -3.33
C ARG A 114 12.78 -1.72 -4.57
N GLU A 115 11.99 -1.99 -5.60
CA GLU A 115 12.51 -2.50 -6.88
C GLU A 115 13.45 -1.49 -7.56
N TYR A 116 13.27 -0.20 -7.31
CA TYR A 116 14.18 0.87 -7.76
C TYR A 116 15.29 1.19 -6.76
N GLY A 117 15.44 0.41 -5.68
CA GLY A 117 16.40 0.71 -4.60
C GLY A 117 16.09 1.99 -3.82
N LEU A 118 14.88 2.52 -3.97
CA LEU A 118 14.42 3.71 -3.26
C LEU A 118 13.92 3.33 -1.88
N ARG A 119 14.08 4.26 -0.93
CA ARG A 119 13.50 4.10 0.40
C ARG A 119 11.96 4.08 0.30
N PRO A 120 11.29 3.16 1.01
CA PRO A 120 9.83 3.14 1.08
C PRO A 120 9.34 4.40 1.81
N LEU A 121 8.19 4.93 1.39
CA LEU A 121 7.55 6.07 2.05
C LEU A 121 7.23 5.77 3.52
N SER A 122 6.94 4.50 3.88
CA SER A 122 6.82 4.12 5.30
C SER A 122 8.03 4.51 6.15
N ALA A 123 9.25 4.31 5.65
CA ALA A 123 10.46 4.70 6.37
C ALA A 123 10.69 6.21 6.34
N VAL A 124 10.35 6.88 5.24
CA VAL A 124 10.47 8.34 5.10
C VAL A 124 9.51 9.04 6.06
N PHE A 125 8.23 8.70 6.03
CA PHE A 125 7.21 9.30 6.89
C PHE A 125 7.42 8.97 8.37
N TYR A 126 7.91 7.77 8.68
CA TYR A 126 8.27 7.43 10.07
C TYR A 126 9.36 8.36 10.62
N GLU A 127 10.38 8.69 9.83
CA GLU A 127 11.45 9.60 10.24
C GLU A 127 11.00 11.05 10.35
N VAL A 128 10.02 11.48 9.53
CA VAL A 128 9.40 12.80 9.64
C VAL A 128 8.60 12.93 10.94
N GLY A 129 8.02 11.82 11.42
CA GLY A 129 7.20 11.80 12.63
C GLY A 129 5.72 12.02 12.31
N TRP A 130 4.94 12.51 13.28
CA TRP A 130 3.50 12.68 13.13
C TRP A 130 3.15 13.78 12.12
N GLN A 131 2.15 13.50 11.28
CA GLN A 131 1.65 14.48 10.33
C GLN A 131 0.82 15.57 11.01
N VAL A 132 1.03 16.82 10.58
CA VAL A 132 0.27 17.99 11.08
C VAL A 132 -1.20 17.86 10.68
N GLY A 133 -2.12 18.15 11.60
CA GLY A 133 -3.56 18.01 11.39
C GLY A 133 -4.08 16.58 11.60
N ILE A 134 -3.24 15.66 12.08
CA ILE A 134 -3.66 14.35 12.59
C ILE A 134 -3.51 14.33 14.11
N ARG A 135 -4.59 14.00 14.81
CA ARG A 135 -4.56 13.71 16.24
C ARG A 135 -4.40 12.20 16.45
N ALA A 136 -3.52 11.82 17.36
CA ALA A 136 -3.28 10.43 17.73
C ALA A 136 -3.53 10.22 19.23
N GLU A 137 -4.30 9.20 19.58
CA GLU A 137 -4.62 8.86 20.97
C GLU A 137 -4.30 7.40 21.27
N ALA A 138 -3.59 7.14 22.37
CA ALA A 138 -3.37 5.78 22.82
C ALA A 138 -4.71 5.14 23.23
N VAL A 139 -4.93 3.89 22.82
CA VAL A 139 -6.12 3.12 23.27
C VAL A 139 -6.04 2.85 24.76
N ASP A 140 -4.84 2.53 25.24
CA ASP A 140 -4.51 2.32 26.64
C ASP A 140 -3.38 3.30 27.02
N PRO A 141 -3.61 4.24 27.96
CA PRO A 141 -2.60 5.19 28.41
C PRO A 141 -1.35 4.52 29.01
N ASP A 142 -1.50 3.36 29.63
CA ASP A 142 -0.41 2.61 30.26
C ASP A 142 0.33 1.71 29.25
N ASN A 143 -0.27 1.50 28.07
CA ASN A 143 0.25 0.67 26.99
C ASN A 143 -0.05 1.27 25.61
N SER A 144 0.74 2.26 25.23
CA SER A 144 0.58 3.03 23.98
C SER A 144 0.96 2.26 22.70
N ARG A 145 0.92 0.92 22.71
CA ARG A 145 1.23 0.09 21.54
C ARG A 145 0.21 0.25 20.43
N LEU A 146 -1.05 0.49 20.77
CA LEU A 146 -2.13 0.75 19.83
C LEU A 146 -2.61 2.19 19.96
N VAL A 147 -2.83 2.83 18.82
CA VAL A 147 -3.27 4.22 18.76
C VAL A 147 -4.41 4.39 17.76
N ARG A 148 -5.34 5.27 18.11
CA ARG A 148 -6.40 5.75 17.24
C ARG A 148 -5.94 7.03 16.56
N LEU A 149 -6.18 7.13 15.25
CA LEU A 149 -5.92 8.32 14.47
C LEU A 149 -7.22 9.03 14.13
N TYR A 150 -7.18 10.36 14.18
CA TYR A 150 -8.29 11.25 13.90
C TYR A 150 -7.80 12.35 12.96
N LEU A 151 -8.68 12.80 12.07
CA LEU A 151 -8.48 14.09 11.41
C LEU A 151 -8.76 15.19 12.44
N GLU A 152 -8.10 16.35 12.32
CA GLU A 152 -8.11 17.43 13.31
C GLU A 152 -9.52 17.80 13.82
N ASP A 153 -10.48 17.91 12.91
CA ASP A 153 -11.87 18.31 13.20
C ASP A 153 -12.86 17.13 13.30
N ASP A 154 -12.39 15.88 13.15
CA ASP A 154 -13.24 14.69 13.18
C ASP A 154 -13.22 14.03 14.57
N PRO A 155 -14.36 13.96 15.29
CA PRO A 155 -14.42 13.28 16.57
C PRO A 155 -14.34 11.75 16.44
N GLN A 156 -14.55 11.19 15.25
CA GLN A 156 -14.52 9.74 15.03
C GLN A 156 -13.13 9.26 14.61
N PRO A 157 -12.65 8.12 15.14
CA PRO A 157 -11.38 7.56 14.73
C PRO A 157 -11.46 7.07 13.29
N ARG A 158 -10.46 7.46 12.49
CA ARG A 158 -10.28 7.03 11.10
C ARG A 158 -9.56 5.69 11.00
N ALA A 159 -8.64 5.45 11.92
CA ALA A 159 -7.91 4.20 11.96
C ALA A 159 -7.44 3.84 13.38
N LEU A 160 -7.27 2.55 13.63
CA LEU A 160 -6.67 1.96 14.82
C LEU A 160 -5.54 1.04 14.36
N LEU A 161 -4.31 1.30 14.83
CA LEU A 161 -3.14 0.55 14.42
C LEU A 161 -2.01 0.62 15.45
N GLY A 162 -1.02 -0.25 15.28
CA GLY A 162 0.19 -0.21 16.08
C GLY A 162 0.96 1.11 15.90
N LEU A 163 1.55 1.65 16.97
CA LEU A 163 2.24 2.95 16.98
C LEU A 163 3.24 3.12 15.82
N ALA A 164 4.03 2.07 15.53
CA ALA A 164 5.03 2.12 14.46
C ALA A 164 4.41 2.26 13.06
N ALA A 165 3.21 1.73 12.85
CA ALA A 165 2.46 1.86 11.60
C ALA A 165 1.64 3.17 11.57
N ALA A 166 1.21 3.65 12.73
CA ALA A 166 0.38 4.83 12.87
C ALA A 166 1.07 6.10 12.39
N ILE A 167 2.35 6.26 12.72
CA ILE A 167 3.14 7.42 12.32
C ILE A 167 3.14 7.57 10.78
N PRO A 168 3.61 6.60 9.99
CA PRO A 168 3.61 6.76 8.53
C PRO A 168 2.20 6.80 7.94
N PHE A 169 1.24 6.08 8.52
CA PHE A 169 -0.13 6.13 8.02
C PHE A 169 -0.80 7.49 8.30
N SER A 170 -0.37 8.27 9.31
CA SER A 170 -0.87 9.63 9.52
C SER A 170 -0.62 10.55 8.31
N HIS A 171 0.51 10.39 7.63
CA HIS A 171 0.80 11.10 6.38
C HIS A 171 -0.16 10.66 5.27
N VAL A 172 -0.28 9.35 5.08
CA VAL A 172 -1.16 8.76 4.05
C VAL A 172 -2.61 9.17 4.26
N LEU A 173 -3.07 9.23 5.50
CA LEU A 173 -4.44 9.58 5.86
C LEU A 173 -4.83 10.99 5.38
N GLN A 174 -3.91 11.95 5.47
CA GLN A 174 -4.15 13.34 5.07
C GLN A 174 -4.08 13.55 3.55
N LEU A 175 -3.33 12.71 2.82
CA LEU A 175 -3.15 12.85 1.38
C LEU A 175 -4.43 12.46 0.60
N GLY A 176 -4.68 13.18 -0.49
CA GLY A 176 -5.52 12.68 -1.58
C GLY A 176 -4.81 11.57 -2.38
N LEU A 177 -5.58 10.83 -3.18
CA LEU A 177 -5.00 9.78 -4.03
C LEU A 177 -3.97 10.32 -5.03
N ASP A 178 -4.23 11.46 -5.66
CA ASP A 178 -3.32 12.06 -6.64
C ASP A 178 -2.00 12.49 -5.98
N GLU A 179 -2.07 13.10 -4.79
CA GLU A 179 -0.89 13.51 -4.03
C GLU A 179 -0.08 12.29 -3.57
N LEU A 180 -0.76 11.25 -3.06
CA LEU A 180 -0.13 9.98 -2.72
C LEU A 180 0.58 9.40 -3.95
N HIS A 181 -0.06 9.46 -5.12
CA HIS A 181 0.51 8.95 -6.35
C HIS A 181 1.78 9.72 -6.75
N GLN A 182 1.76 11.05 -6.67
CA GLN A 182 2.93 11.89 -6.90
C GLN A 182 4.09 11.54 -5.95
N HIS A 183 3.81 11.33 -4.65
CA HIS A 183 4.81 10.89 -3.68
C HIS A 183 5.42 9.53 -4.04
N LEU A 184 4.61 8.59 -4.55
CA LEU A 184 5.08 7.27 -4.95
C LEU A 184 5.94 7.33 -6.22
N HIS A 185 5.55 8.16 -7.19
CA HIS A 185 6.29 8.42 -8.44
C HIS A 185 7.62 9.11 -8.21
N ALA A 186 7.72 9.94 -7.17
CA ALA A 186 8.90 10.74 -6.90
C ALA A 186 10.17 9.87 -6.89
N ARG A 187 11.13 10.25 -7.74
CA ARG A 187 12.44 9.61 -7.93
C ARG A 187 12.43 8.28 -8.70
N ILE A 188 11.28 7.79 -9.16
CA ILE A 188 11.22 6.72 -10.15
C ILE A 188 11.51 7.34 -11.53
N PRO A 189 12.37 6.73 -12.37
CA PRO A 189 12.70 7.28 -13.67
C PRO A 189 11.47 7.38 -14.58
N PRO A 190 11.23 8.50 -15.28
CA PRO A 190 10.03 8.70 -16.09
C PRO A 190 9.78 7.63 -17.15
N GLN A 191 10.84 7.06 -17.73
CA GLN A 191 10.76 5.99 -18.72
C GLN A 191 10.19 4.67 -18.17
N ALA A 192 10.06 4.54 -16.85
CA ALA A 192 9.42 3.39 -16.22
C ALA A 192 7.89 3.40 -16.37
N PHE A 193 7.31 4.57 -16.66
CA PHE A 193 5.88 4.75 -16.84
C PHE A 193 5.58 4.65 -18.34
N SER A 194 4.89 3.59 -18.76
CA SER A 194 4.45 3.46 -20.15
C SER A 194 3.23 4.34 -20.41
N GLU A 195 3.06 4.83 -21.65
CA GLU A 195 1.84 5.57 -22.07
C GLU A 195 0.58 4.69 -21.92
N ALA A 196 0.69 3.38 -22.15
CA ALA A 196 -0.40 2.42 -21.97
C ALA A 196 -0.85 2.26 -20.49
N ALA A 197 0.01 2.62 -19.53
CA ALA A 197 -0.34 2.61 -18.11
C ALA A 197 -1.13 3.86 -17.69
N ALA A 198 -1.05 4.95 -18.47
CA ALA A 198 -1.85 6.16 -18.26
C ALA A 198 -3.30 6.02 -18.80
N ASP A 199 -3.49 5.25 -19.89
CA ASP A 199 -4.80 5.05 -20.53
C ASP A 199 -5.75 4.08 -19.79
N ALA A 200 -5.27 3.37 -18.75
CA ALA A 200 -6.05 2.38 -18.01
C ALA A 200 -7.14 2.98 -17.07
N GLY A 201 -7.46 4.28 -17.19
CA GLY A 201 -8.49 4.95 -16.40
C GLY A 201 -8.18 5.08 -14.90
N ALA A 202 -6.97 4.72 -14.47
CA ALA A 202 -6.58 4.70 -13.06
C ALA A 202 -5.90 6.00 -12.59
N VAL A 203 -5.61 6.93 -13.49
CA VAL A 203 -4.88 8.17 -13.17
C VAL A 203 -5.43 9.32 -14.01
N PRO A 204 -5.87 10.45 -13.41
CA PRO A 204 -6.16 11.64 -14.19
C PRO A 204 -4.87 12.12 -14.87
N ALA A 205 -4.95 12.35 -16.18
CA ALA A 205 -3.86 12.98 -16.93
C ALA A 205 -3.56 14.34 -16.28
N SER A 206 -2.27 14.59 -16.02
CA SER A 206 -1.76 15.87 -15.51
C SER A 206 -1.97 17.00 -16.51
#